data_AF-A0A1M3EPI8-F1
#
_entry.id   AF-A0A1M3EPI8-F1
#
_cell.length_a   1.000
_cell.length_b   1.000
_cell.length_c   1.000
_cell.angle_alpha   90.00
_cell.angle_beta   90.00
_cell.angle_gamma   90.00
#
_symmetry.space_group_name_H-M   'P 1'
#
loop_
_entity.id
_entity.type
_entity.pdbx_description
1 polymer ?
#
loop_
_entity_poly.entity_id
_entity_poly.type
_entity_poly.pdbx_seq_one_letter_code
_entity_poly.pdbx_strand_id
1 'polypeptide(L)'
;MSYTWSTGAAAVLEHVGNDWAGVWSLLFAATKATFRLSLLVPLDLGAELAYAAMDSGEARDEVGWAHPDVPLAALAVDLGPASQSLDVSATRAVIVSLLDGALHRLTPLGAAGRAPSDRQLARRVGSKVLAARDVLMDLRP
;
A
#
# COMPACT_ATOMS: atom_id res chain seq x y z
N MET A 1 -22.55 12.51 4.73
CA MET A 1 -21.11 12.86 4.60
C MET A 1 -20.50 11.91 3.59
N SER A 2 -19.97 12.41 2.48
CA SER A 2 -19.24 11.57 1.52
C SER A 2 -17.90 11.23 2.15
N TYR A 3 -17.71 9.98 2.56
CA TYR A 3 -16.43 9.51 3.08
C TYR A 3 -15.51 9.29 1.88
N THR A 4 -14.63 10.24 1.60
CA THR A 4 -13.65 10.11 0.53
C THR A 4 -12.46 9.31 1.05
N TRP A 5 -11.92 8.41 0.23
CA TRP A 5 -10.73 7.63 0.59
C TRP A 5 -9.55 8.51 1.03
N SER A 6 -9.49 9.77 0.58
CA SER A 6 -8.48 10.75 1.01
C SER A 6 -8.47 11.00 2.52
N THR A 7 -9.62 11.15 3.17
CA THR A 7 -9.70 11.37 4.62
C THR A 7 -9.24 10.14 5.38
N GLY A 8 -9.68 8.95 4.95
CA GLY A 8 -9.24 7.69 5.54
C GLY A 8 -7.74 7.48 5.39
N ALA A 9 -7.18 7.68 4.19
CA ALA A 9 -5.77 7.50 3.92
C ALA A 9 -4.89 8.52 4.66
N ALA A 10 -5.32 9.78 4.77
CA ALA A 10 -4.63 10.78 5.58
C ALA A 10 -4.55 10.36 7.05
N ALA A 11 -5.66 9.86 7.61
CA ALA A 11 -5.68 9.35 8.97
C ALA A 11 -4.73 8.16 9.16
N VAL A 12 -4.68 7.20 8.21
CA VAL A 12 -3.71 6.10 8.26
C VAL A 12 -2.28 6.64 8.26
N LEU A 13 -1.94 7.51 7.30
CA LEU A 13 -0.59 8.05 7.14
C LEU A 13 -0.09 8.79 8.39
N GLU A 14 -1.00 9.50 9.08
CA GLU A 14 -0.72 10.26 10.31
C GLU A 14 -0.53 9.35 11.53
N HIS A 15 -1.33 8.29 11.67
CA HIS A 15 -1.39 7.51 12.91
C HIS A 15 -0.50 6.25 12.91
N VAL A 16 -0.06 5.78 11.75
CA VAL A 16 0.81 4.59 11.67
C VAL A 16 2.27 4.94 11.93
N GLY A 17 2.92 4.12 12.76
CA GLY A 17 4.33 4.28 13.15
C GLY A 17 5.31 4.23 11.98
N ASN A 18 6.58 4.55 12.25
CA ASN A 18 7.69 4.49 11.27
C ASN A 18 8.43 3.13 11.32
N ASP A 19 7.73 2.08 11.73
CA ASP A 19 8.25 0.74 11.93
C ASP A 19 7.62 -0.27 10.96
N TRP A 20 7.93 -1.56 11.13
CA TRP A 20 7.37 -2.63 10.32
C TRP A 20 5.84 -2.74 10.44
N ALA A 21 5.27 -2.40 11.60
CA ALA A 21 3.82 -2.37 11.77
C ALA A 21 3.17 -1.25 10.95
N GLY A 22 3.82 -0.09 10.88
CA GLY A 22 3.37 1.00 10.03
C GLY A 22 3.48 0.68 8.54
N VAL A 23 4.59 0.08 8.10
CA VAL A 23 4.73 -0.42 6.72
C VAL A 23 3.62 -1.41 6.39
N TRP A 24 3.40 -2.41 7.25
CA TRP A 24 2.36 -3.42 7.05
C TRP A 24 0.96 -2.79 6.94
N SER A 25 0.64 -1.82 7.81
CA SER A 25 -0.66 -1.14 7.83
C SER A 25 -0.92 -0.37 6.52
N LEU A 26 0.10 0.33 6.01
CA LEU A 26 0.02 1.07 4.75
C LEU A 26 -0.16 0.14 3.55
N LEU A 27 0.60 -0.96 3.51
CA LEU A 27 0.47 -1.96 2.44
C LEU A 27 -0.88 -2.68 2.49
N PHE A 28 -1.43 -2.92 3.68
CA PHE A 28 -2.79 -3.46 3.82
C PHE A 28 -3.83 -2.52 3.19
N ALA A 29 -3.81 -1.24 3.56
CA ALA A 29 -4.74 -0.25 3.04
C ALA A 29 -4.59 -0.07 1.52
N ALA A 30 -3.35 0.06 1.03
CA ALA A 30 -3.05 0.20 -0.38
C ALA A 30 -3.53 -1.03 -1.18
N THR A 31 -3.20 -2.24 -0.75
CA THR A 31 -3.64 -3.49 -1.41
C THR A 31 -5.15 -3.55 -1.58
N LYS A 32 -5.91 -3.27 -0.51
CA LYS A 32 -7.37 -3.29 -0.53
C LYS A 32 -7.93 -2.21 -1.46
N ALA A 33 -7.35 -1.01 -1.44
CA ALA A 33 -7.77 0.10 -2.28
C ALA A 33 -7.47 -0.17 -3.77
N THR A 34 -6.28 -0.67 -4.11
CA THR A 34 -5.89 -1.04 -5.48
C THR A 34 -6.79 -2.14 -6.03
N PHE A 35 -7.05 -3.19 -5.25
CA PHE A 35 -7.96 -4.26 -5.67
C PHE A 35 -9.41 -3.77 -5.85
N ARG A 36 -9.86 -2.78 -5.08
CA ARG A 36 -11.19 -2.21 -5.31
C ARG A 36 -11.23 -1.34 -6.56
N LEU A 37 -10.18 -0.56 -6.81
CA LEU A 37 -10.10 0.25 -8.02
C LEU A 37 -10.09 -0.62 -9.27
N SER A 38 -9.42 -1.77 -9.25
CA SER A 38 -9.39 -2.70 -10.39
C SER A 38 -10.78 -3.20 -10.81
N LEU A 39 -11.73 -3.29 -9.87
CA LEU A 39 -13.10 -3.72 -10.13
C LEU A 39 -13.98 -2.61 -10.73
N LEU A 40 -13.50 -1.36 -10.75
CA LEU A 40 -14.28 -0.18 -11.14
C LEU A 40 -13.81 0.44 -12.46
N VAL A 41 -12.73 -0.08 -13.05
CA VAL A 41 -12.16 0.38 -14.32
C VAL A 41 -12.37 -0.67 -15.42
N PRO A 42 -12.17 -0.32 -16.71
CA PRO A 42 -12.16 -1.28 -17.80
C PRO A 42 -11.21 -2.47 -17.56
N LEU A 43 -11.52 -3.63 -18.15
CA LEU A 43 -10.88 -4.91 -17.83
C LEU A 43 -9.36 -4.93 -18.03
N ASP A 44 -8.87 -4.26 -19.08
CA ASP A 44 -7.45 -4.13 -19.40
C ASP A 44 -6.70 -3.40 -18.28
N LEU A 45 -7.17 -2.22 -17.87
CA LEU A 45 -6.60 -1.47 -16.75
C LEU A 45 -6.83 -2.18 -15.40
N GLY A 46 -7.98 -2.86 -15.28
CA GLY A 46 -8.33 -3.63 -14.09
C GLY A 46 -7.37 -4.80 -13.86
N ALA A 47 -6.93 -5.48 -14.91
CA ALA A 47 -5.96 -6.55 -14.80
C ALA A 47 -4.61 -6.05 -14.26
N GLU A 48 -4.09 -4.95 -14.81
CA GLU A 48 -2.83 -4.35 -14.34
C GLU A 48 -2.91 -3.93 -12.87
N LEU A 49 -4.02 -3.29 -12.48
CA LEU A 49 -4.27 -2.92 -11.09
C LEU A 49 -4.42 -4.13 -10.16
N ALA A 50 -5.03 -5.22 -10.62
CA ALA A 50 -5.14 -6.45 -9.82
C ALA A 50 -3.76 -7.05 -9.55
N TYR A 51 -2.84 -7.03 -10.54
CA TYR A 51 -1.45 -7.45 -10.34
C TYR A 51 -0.70 -6.51 -9.39
N ALA A 52 -0.86 -5.19 -9.53
CA ALA A 52 -0.26 -4.22 -8.59
C ALA A 52 -0.78 -4.41 -7.15
N ALA A 53 -2.06 -4.77 -6.99
CA ALA A 53 -2.63 -5.14 -5.69
C ALA A 53 -1.99 -6.41 -5.13
N MET A 54 -1.78 -7.42 -5.98
CA MET A 54 -1.10 -8.65 -5.60
C MET A 54 0.34 -8.39 -5.15
N ASP A 55 1.12 -7.59 -5.89
CA ASP A 55 2.49 -7.23 -5.53
C ASP A 55 2.56 -6.51 -4.16
N SER A 56 1.63 -5.58 -3.92
CA SER A 56 1.51 -4.88 -2.63
C SER A 56 1.10 -5.82 -1.50
N GLY A 57 0.24 -6.80 -1.80
CA GLY A 57 -0.20 -7.84 -0.86
C GLY A 57 0.92 -8.81 -0.51
N GLU A 58 1.71 -9.26 -1.48
CA GLU A 58 2.90 -10.07 -1.24
C GLU A 58 3.93 -9.31 -0.40
N ALA A 59 4.16 -8.03 -0.71
CA ALA A 59 5.05 -7.18 0.07
C ALA A 59 4.60 -7.07 1.54
N ARG A 60 3.29 -6.94 1.79
CA ARG A 60 2.70 -6.97 3.13
C ARG A 60 2.94 -8.32 3.81
N ASP A 61 2.70 -9.42 3.10
CA ASP A 61 2.81 -10.77 3.65
C ASP A 61 4.26 -11.13 3.99
N GLU A 62 5.23 -10.69 3.18
CA GLU A 62 6.65 -10.82 3.50
C GLU A 62 7.02 -10.12 4.82
N VAL A 63 6.48 -8.92 5.08
CA VAL A 63 6.65 -8.24 6.37
C VAL A 63 6.03 -9.07 7.49
N GLY A 64 4.83 -9.61 7.28
CA GLY A 64 4.14 -10.46 8.26
C GLY A 64 4.88 -11.75 8.58
N TRP A 65 5.52 -12.39 7.58
CA TRP A 65 6.34 -13.58 7.80
C TRP A 65 7.64 -13.30 8.55
N ALA A 66 8.28 -12.17 8.26
CA ALA A 66 9.52 -11.78 8.94
C ALA A 66 9.28 -11.25 10.35
N HIS A 67 8.11 -10.66 10.61
CA HIS A 67 7.71 -10.10 11.89
C HIS A 67 6.33 -10.64 12.30
N PRO A 68 6.23 -11.87 12.84
CA PRO A 68 4.95 -12.52 13.12
C PRO A 68 4.02 -11.78 14.09
N ASP A 69 4.56 -10.92 14.95
CA ASP A 69 3.77 -10.07 15.86
C ASP A 69 3.09 -8.89 15.15
N VAL A 70 3.61 -8.49 13.97
CA VAL A 70 3.11 -7.31 13.24
C VAL A 70 1.66 -7.49 12.78
N PRO A 71 1.25 -8.58 12.10
CA PRO A 71 -0.15 -8.76 11.71
C PRO A 71 -1.15 -8.80 12.88
N LEU A 72 -0.68 -9.09 14.10
CA LEU A 72 -1.53 -9.15 15.30
C LEU A 72 -1.74 -7.78 15.94
N ALA A 73 -0.79 -6.84 15.75
CA ALA A 73 -0.78 -5.55 16.42
C ALA A 73 -1.00 -4.34 15.48
N ALA A 74 -0.71 -4.51 14.19
CA ALA A 74 -0.80 -3.44 13.20
C ALA A 74 -2.25 -3.07 12.85
N LEU A 75 -2.45 -1.82 12.42
CA LEU A 75 -3.76 -1.31 12.03
C LEU A 75 -4.12 -1.79 10.62
N ALA A 76 -5.06 -2.72 10.53
CA ALA A 76 -5.63 -3.19 9.27
C ALA A 76 -6.76 -2.25 8.78
N VAL A 77 -6.40 -1.10 8.21
CA VAL A 77 -7.38 -0.10 7.80
C VAL A 77 -7.93 -0.41 6.40
N ASP A 78 -9.25 -0.55 6.33
CA ASP A 78 -10.02 -0.66 5.10
C ASP A 78 -10.66 0.71 4.79
N LEU A 79 -10.31 1.33 3.66
CA LEU A 79 -10.84 2.65 3.25
C LEU A 79 -12.33 2.63 2.86
N GLY A 80 -12.97 1.47 2.89
CA GLY A 80 -14.36 1.27 2.52
C GLY A 80 -14.56 1.11 1.00
N PRO A 81 -15.83 1.01 0.55
CA PRO A 81 -16.16 0.93 -0.87
C PRO A 81 -15.75 2.23 -1.57
N ALA A 82 -15.32 2.11 -2.82
CA ALA A 82 -15.20 3.28 -3.70
C ALA A 82 -16.61 3.68 -4.17
N SER A 83 -16.93 4.98 -4.11
CA SER A 83 -18.16 5.52 -4.69
C SER A 83 -18.25 5.23 -6.19
N GLN A 84 -19.45 5.00 -6.73
CA GLN A 84 -19.66 4.85 -8.18
C GLN A 84 -19.38 6.15 -8.97
N SER A 85 -19.35 7.30 -8.29
CA SER A 85 -18.95 8.60 -8.86
C SER A 85 -17.45 8.87 -8.69
N LEU A 86 -16.62 7.81 -8.66
CA LEU A 86 -15.22 7.93 -8.30
C LEU A 86 -14.44 8.73 -9.33
N ASP A 87 -13.75 9.78 -8.87
CA ASP A 87 -12.61 10.31 -9.59
C ASP A 87 -11.48 9.27 -9.50
N VAL A 88 -11.26 8.54 -10.59
CA VAL A 88 -10.21 7.52 -10.71
C VAL A 88 -8.83 8.12 -10.46
N SER A 89 -8.58 9.35 -10.95
CA SER A 89 -7.31 10.04 -10.78
C SER A 89 -7.07 10.39 -9.31
N ALA A 90 -8.05 10.99 -8.65
CA ALA A 90 -7.97 11.30 -7.22
C ALA A 90 -7.80 10.04 -6.37
N THR A 91 -8.49 8.95 -6.73
CA THR A 91 -8.39 7.66 -6.04
C THR A 91 -7.01 7.05 -6.16
N ARG A 92 -6.46 7.07 -7.36
CA ARG A 92 -5.12 6.60 -7.65
C ARG A 92 -4.07 7.39 -6.87
N ALA A 93 -4.22 8.72 -6.79
CA ALA A 93 -3.33 9.58 -6.00
C ALA A 93 -3.34 9.21 -4.51
N VAL A 94 -4.50 8.81 -3.97
CA VAL A 94 -4.60 8.30 -2.59
C VAL A 94 -3.80 7.02 -2.41
N ILE A 95 -3.94 6.05 -3.33
CA ILE A 95 -3.20 4.79 -3.27
C ILE A 95 -1.69 5.03 -3.38
N VAL A 96 -1.27 5.87 -4.34
CA VAL A 96 0.14 6.25 -4.52
C VAL A 96 0.70 6.88 -3.23
N SER A 97 -0.07 7.74 -2.56
CA SER A 97 0.35 8.34 -1.29
C SER A 97 0.58 7.31 -0.18
N LEU A 98 -0.22 6.25 -0.13
CA LEU A 98 -0.01 5.15 0.82
C LEU A 98 1.26 4.35 0.51
N LEU A 99 1.50 4.04 -0.77
CA LEU A 99 2.70 3.34 -1.23
C LEU A 99 3.96 4.18 -0.99
N ASP A 100 3.91 5.49 -1.27
CA ASP A 100 4.98 6.43 -0.96
C ASP A 100 5.26 6.52 0.53
N GLY A 101 4.20 6.53 1.35
CA GLY A 101 4.32 6.45 2.80
C GLY A 101 5.03 5.19 3.28
N ALA A 102 4.80 4.05 2.62
CA ALA A 102 5.49 2.79 2.92
C ALA A 102 6.96 2.83 2.48
N LEU A 103 7.25 3.31 1.27
CA LEU A 103 8.62 3.47 0.76
C LEU A 103 9.46 4.40 1.63
N HIS A 104 8.86 5.50 2.09
CA HIS A 104 9.51 6.45 2.99
C HIS A 104 9.94 5.79 4.30
N ARG A 105 9.11 4.88 4.85
CA ARG A 105 9.41 4.13 6.09
C ARG A 105 10.40 2.98 5.88
N LEU A 106 10.39 2.35 4.71
CA LEU A 106 11.34 1.28 4.37
C LEU A 106 12.79 1.77 4.31
N THR A 107 13.01 3.03 3.90
CA THR A 107 14.34 3.63 3.78
C THR A 107 15.13 3.62 5.11
N PRO A 108 14.62 4.21 6.21
CA PRO A 108 15.31 4.15 7.50
C PRO A 108 15.35 2.74 8.08
N LEU A 109 14.32 1.90 7.86
CA LEU A 109 14.34 0.49 8.33
C LEU A 109 15.47 -0.32 7.67
N GLY A 110 15.70 -0.10 6.38
CA GLY A 110 16.81 -0.72 5.65
C GLY A 110 18.18 -0.15 6.02
N ALA A 111 18.28 1.14 6.37
CA ALA A 111 19.54 1.78 6.75
C ALA A 111 19.93 1.45 8.21
N ALA A 112 18.95 1.48 9.12
CA ALA A 112 19.13 1.23 10.55
C ALA A 112 19.07 -0.27 10.92
N GLY A 113 18.65 -1.12 9.98
CA GLY A 113 18.55 -2.57 10.17
C GLY A 113 19.85 -3.16 10.71
N ARG A 114 19.86 -3.49 12.00
CA ARG A 114 21.02 -4.06 12.70
C ARG A 114 21.32 -5.47 12.18
N ALA A 115 20.28 -6.20 11.79
CA ALA A 115 20.38 -7.51 11.19
C ALA A 115 20.43 -7.43 9.64
N PRO A 116 21.27 -8.25 8.96
CA PRO A 116 21.27 -8.35 7.50
C PRO A 116 19.90 -8.74 6.91
N SER A 117 19.07 -9.48 7.66
CA SER A 117 17.72 -9.88 7.28
C SER A 117 16.79 -8.70 7.05
N ASP A 118 16.83 -7.69 7.90
CA ASP A 118 15.94 -6.51 7.81
C ASP A 118 16.28 -5.66 6.60
N ARG A 119 17.58 -5.55 6.27
CA ARG A 119 18.05 -4.84 5.08
C ARG A 119 17.62 -5.55 3.80
N GLN A 120 17.70 -6.88 3.79
CA GLN A 120 17.25 -7.69 2.66
C GLN A 120 15.72 -7.62 2.50
N LEU A 121 14.98 -7.70 3.61
CA LEU A 121 13.54 -7.55 3.63
C LEU A 121 13.12 -6.18 3.09
N ALA A 122 13.72 -5.09 3.59
CA ALA A 122 13.40 -3.73 3.14
C ALA A 122 13.60 -3.54 1.64
N ARG A 123 14.66 -4.12 1.07
CA ARG A 123 14.91 -4.08 -0.38
C ARG A 123 13.87 -4.86 -1.18
N ARG A 124 13.54 -6.08 -0.74
CA ARG A 124 12.59 -6.95 -1.44
C ARG A 124 11.17 -6.37 -1.41
N VAL A 125 10.71 -5.95 -0.23
CA VAL A 125 9.44 -5.25 -0.04
C VAL A 125 9.43 -3.95 -0.86
N GLY A 126 10.49 -3.13 -0.76
CA GLY A 126 10.60 -1.88 -1.50
C GLY A 126 10.50 -2.05 -3.02
N SER A 127 11.12 -3.10 -3.58
CA SER A 127 11.04 -3.39 -5.02
C SER A 127 9.61 -3.69 -5.48
N LYS A 128 8.83 -4.45 -4.70
CA LYS A 128 7.43 -4.77 -5.01
C LYS A 128 6.53 -3.54 -4.91
N VAL A 129 6.76 -2.73 -3.87
CA VAL A 129 6.00 -1.48 -3.66
C VAL A 129 6.27 -0.48 -4.77
N LEU A 130 7.52 -0.36 -5.24
CA LEU A 130 7.85 0.46 -6.40
C LEU A 130 7.15 -0.03 -7.67
N ALA A 131 7.19 -1.33 -7.96
CA ALA A 131 6.51 -1.89 -9.12
C ALA A 131 5.00 -1.60 -9.11
N ALA A 132 4.33 -1.82 -7.98
CA ALA A 132 2.91 -1.51 -7.83
C ALA A 132 2.61 0.00 -7.98
N ARG A 133 3.49 0.84 -7.45
CA ARG A 133 3.39 2.30 -7.55
C ARG A 133 3.53 2.77 -9.00
N ASP A 134 4.49 2.23 -9.74
CA ASP A 134 4.76 2.63 -11.12
C ASP A 134 3.57 2.28 -12.03
N VAL A 135 2.95 1.11 -11.85
CA VAL A 135 1.69 0.76 -12.52
C VAL A 135 0.62 1.82 -12.26
N LEU A 136 0.42 2.22 -10.99
CA LEU A 136 -0.54 3.27 -10.64
C LEU A 136 -0.18 4.64 -11.23
N MET A 137 1.10 4.95 -11.44
CA MET A 137 1.51 6.22 -12.03
C MET A 137 1.35 6.24 -13.55
N ASP A 138 1.54 5.10 -14.22
CA ASP A 138 1.56 4.98 -15.67
C ASP A 138 0.17 4.79 -16.30
N LEU A 139 -0.86 4.54 -15.49
CA LEU A 139 -2.25 4.48 -15.94
C LEU A 139 -2.63 5.77 -16.71
N ARG A 140 -2.88 5.63 -18.02
CA ARG A 140 -3.44 6.70 -18.84
C ARG A 140 -4.98 6.64 -18.75
N PRO A 141 -5.67 7.79 -18.66
CA PRO A 141 -7.12 7.84 -18.62
C PRO A 141 -7.76 7.37 -19.93
#